data_AF-A0A8J9YUJ0-F1
#
_entry.id   AF-A0A8J9YUJ0-F1
#
_cell.length_a   1.000
_cell.length_b   1.000
_cell.length_c   1.000
_cell.angle_alpha   90.00
_cell.angle_beta   90.00
_cell.angle_gamma   90.00
#
_symmetry.space_group_name_H-M   'P 1'
#
loop_
_entity.id
_entity.type
_entity.pdbx_description
1 polymer ?
#
loop_
_entity_poly.entity_id
_entity_poly.type
_entity_poly.pdbx_seq_one_letter_code
_entity_poly.pdbx_strand_id
1 'polypeptide(L)'
;MRNLSLTDPLRTRRPFPVKGHHQRPKHVRPVVDTRRRRPSSDTKTKKEEIEEKEYVLDPKPQPLSLAQKLGLVEAPKQPLTEEEWQSVKHRASHRDDHTQPCVICKEDFGTQEQVLLSCSHVFHKACLQAFERFSGKKTCPLCRKDQYQTRVIHEGARHHRVKCATRIQACWRGYVVRCWYRKLRQTVPPKDPKLRQKFYEEKFQSITDRIVQSCAYNIDDFLSEIDRSVQASRDVFRFFDENSWKPLSEEEWERIQLRAVERGDTDCPICIMPLTSEGHSSNDGPITSQGQTPSSEPRKRTTSQGVKGQRSKCGNPGSKGDVQKSKVKRSGGEGDVQRRPTVLLSCSHVFHRTCLEAFEEFAVGEGKFVCPVCRSSYQKRIS
;
A
#
# COMPACT_ATOMS: atom_id res chain seq x y z
N MET A 1 -63.42 35.63 -2.47
CA MET A 1 -62.66 34.76 -3.40
C MET A 1 -63.01 33.31 -3.11
N ARG A 2 -62.88 32.45 -4.12
CA ARG A 2 -63.42 31.08 -4.22
C ARG A 2 -62.87 30.12 -3.16
N ASN A 3 -63.75 29.36 -2.54
CA ASN A 3 -63.41 28.09 -1.89
C ASN A 3 -63.34 27.00 -2.96
N LEU A 4 -62.17 26.39 -3.17
CA LEU A 4 -62.01 25.22 -4.04
C LEU A 4 -61.60 24.02 -3.20
N SER A 5 -62.57 23.13 -3.01
CA SER A 5 -62.46 21.80 -2.40
C SER A 5 -61.66 20.86 -3.32
N LEU A 6 -60.66 20.17 -2.77
CA LEU A 6 -59.91 19.11 -3.45
C LEU A 6 -60.55 17.75 -3.12
N THR A 7 -61.47 17.29 -3.97
CA THR A 7 -61.97 15.91 -3.93
C THR A 7 -61.02 14.95 -4.66
N ASP A 8 -60.80 13.79 -4.03
CA ASP A 8 -59.93 12.67 -4.43
C ASP A 8 -60.31 12.06 -5.81
N PRO A 9 -59.39 12.02 -6.81
CA PRO A 9 -59.69 11.57 -8.17
C PRO A 9 -59.95 10.07 -8.36
N LEU A 10 -59.94 9.22 -7.33
CA LEU A 10 -59.95 7.75 -7.51
C LEU A 10 -61.29 7.05 -7.24
N ARG A 11 -62.40 7.78 -7.09
CA ARG A 11 -63.69 7.16 -6.71
C ARG A 11 -64.87 7.46 -7.63
N THR A 12 -64.75 7.15 -8.92
CA THR A 12 -65.96 6.97 -9.75
C THR A 12 -65.73 5.95 -10.87
N ARG A 13 -66.04 4.68 -10.61
CA ARG A 13 -66.16 3.65 -11.65
C ARG A 13 -67.50 3.78 -12.37
N ARG A 14 -67.50 3.71 -13.70
CA ARG A 14 -68.65 3.27 -14.51
C ARG A 14 -68.39 1.83 -15.00
N PRO A 15 -69.39 0.91 -15.00
CA PRO A 15 -69.21 -0.44 -15.54
C PRO A 15 -69.17 -0.41 -17.08
N PHE A 16 -68.20 -1.11 -17.68
CA PHE A 16 -68.14 -1.36 -19.13
C PHE A 16 -68.80 -2.71 -19.48
N PRO A 17 -69.40 -2.84 -20.68
CA PRO A 17 -70.25 -3.97 -21.05
C PRO A 17 -69.43 -5.22 -21.37
N VAL A 18 -69.97 -6.38 -20.97
CA VAL A 18 -69.39 -7.70 -21.19
C VAL A 18 -69.55 -8.12 -22.65
N LYS A 19 -68.45 -8.44 -23.33
CA LYS A 19 -68.46 -9.23 -24.57
C LYS A 19 -67.41 -10.34 -24.51
N GLY A 20 -67.87 -11.57 -24.78
CA GLY A 20 -67.19 -12.55 -25.62
C GLY A 20 -66.07 -13.38 -25.01
N HIS A 21 -66.30 -14.69 -24.94
CA HIS A 21 -65.33 -15.75 -24.67
C HIS A 21 -64.03 -15.62 -25.49
N HIS A 22 -62.90 -15.46 -24.81
CA HIS A 22 -61.59 -15.89 -25.30
C HIS A 22 -60.88 -16.72 -24.24
N GLN A 23 -60.45 -17.92 -24.64
CA GLN A 23 -59.87 -18.95 -23.80
C GLN A 23 -58.57 -18.45 -23.14
N ARG A 24 -58.43 -18.67 -21.83
CA ARG A 24 -57.21 -18.34 -21.07
C ARG A 24 -56.03 -19.18 -21.58
N PRO A 25 -54.90 -18.59 -22.00
CA PRO A 25 -53.69 -19.37 -22.22
C PRO A 25 -53.20 -19.93 -20.88
N LYS A 26 -53.02 -21.25 -20.83
CA LYS A 26 -52.58 -22.00 -19.66
C LYS A 26 -51.13 -21.63 -19.29
N HIS A 27 -50.90 -21.38 -18.01
CA HIS A 27 -49.62 -21.45 -17.30
C HIS A 27 -48.40 -20.81 -17.99
N VAL A 28 -48.27 -19.47 -17.88
CA VAL A 28 -47.00 -18.79 -18.20
C VAL A 28 -45.97 -19.13 -17.13
N ARG A 29 -44.97 -19.96 -17.47
CA ARG A 29 -43.78 -20.16 -16.62
C ARG A 29 -42.82 -18.99 -16.86
N PRO A 30 -42.22 -18.39 -15.82
CA PRO A 30 -41.20 -17.37 -16.00
C PRO A 30 -39.97 -18.01 -16.67
N VAL A 31 -39.71 -17.62 -17.92
CA VAL A 31 -38.52 -18.02 -18.66
C VAL A 31 -37.42 -17.03 -18.31
N VAL A 32 -36.45 -17.47 -17.49
CA VAL A 32 -35.18 -16.75 -17.33
C VAL A 32 -34.28 -17.14 -18.49
N ASP A 33 -34.02 -16.19 -19.39
CA ASP A 33 -33.08 -16.35 -20.51
C ASP A 33 -31.64 -16.43 -19.97
N THR A 34 -31.28 -17.60 -19.44
CA THR A 34 -29.87 -17.98 -19.36
C THR A 34 -29.46 -18.24 -20.80
N ARG A 35 -28.67 -17.34 -21.39
CA ARG A 35 -28.15 -17.31 -22.78
C ARG A 35 -27.38 -18.57 -23.25
N ARG A 36 -27.68 -19.76 -22.70
CA ARG A 36 -27.32 -21.07 -23.20
C ARG A 36 -28.34 -21.46 -24.27
N ARG A 37 -27.95 -21.31 -25.55
CA ARG A 37 -28.65 -21.96 -26.66
C ARG A 37 -28.88 -23.42 -26.30
N ARG A 38 -30.13 -23.88 -26.29
CA ARG A 38 -30.44 -25.30 -26.36
C ARG A 38 -29.80 -25.82 -27.66
N PRO A 39 -28.97 -26.88 -27.62
CA PRO A 39 -28.57 -27.51 -28.86
C PRO A 39 -29.82 -28.01 -29.57
N SER A 40 -29.94 -27.64 -30.84
CA SER A 40 -30.92 -28.17 -31.80
C SER A 40 -30.87 -29.69 -31.78
N SER A 41 -32.04 -30.32 -31.81
CA SER A 41 -32.28 -31.76 -31.68
C SER A 41 -31.73 -32.63 -32.82
N ASP A 42 -30.94 -32.10 -33.74
CA ASP A 42 -30.41 -32.82 -34.91
C ASP A 42 -28.90 -32.64 -35.08
N THR A 43 -28.16 -32.96 -34.02
CA THR A 43 -26.75 -33.31 -34.17
C THR A 43 -26.44 -34.39 -33.15
N LYS A 44 -26.72 -35.65 -33.50
CA LYS A 44 -26.02 -36.82 -32.95
C LYS A 44 -24.56 -36.74 -33.40
N THR A 45 -23.83 -35.75 -32.90
CA THR A 45 -22.38 -35.85 -32.84
C THR A 45 -22.14 -37.04 -31.93
N LYS A 46 -21.41 -38.05 -32.42
CA LYS A 46 -20.76 -39.06 -31.60
C LYS A 46 -19.85 -38.32 -30.62
N LYS A 47 -20.44 -37.78 -29.56
CA LYS A 47 -19.75 -37.54 -28.32
C LYS A 47 -19.57 -38.94 -27.79
N GLU A 48 -18.46 -39.57 -28.19
CA GLU A 48 -17.91 -40.64 -27.38
C GLU A 48 -17.92 -40.07 -25.96
N GLU A 49 -18.86 -40.54 -25.16
CA GLU A 49 -18.65 -40.54 -23.74
C GLU A 49 -17.28 -41.19 -23.61
N ILE A 50 -16.29 -40.38 -23.23
CA ILE A 50 -15.25 -40.87 -22.34
C ILE A 50 -16.00 -41.25 -21.06
N GLU A 51 -16.79 -42.30 -21.16
CA GLU A 51 -17.36 -43.01 -20.05
C GLU A 51 -16.10 -43.52 -19.38
N GLU A 52 -15.79 -42.99 -18.20
CA GLU A 52 -14.68 -43.44 -17.38
C GLU A 52 -14.97 -44.92 -17.07
N LYS A 53 -14.55 -45.82 -17.96
CA LYS A 53 -14.88 -47.25 -17.93
C LYS A 53 -14.21 -47.84 -16.70
N GLU A 54 -15.02 -48.41 -15.83
CA GLU A 54 -14.54 -49.17 -14.69
C GLU A 54 -13.82 -50.44 -15.19
N TYR A 55 -12.69 -50.79 -14.57
CA TYR A 55 -11.92 -51.96 -14.93
C TYR A 55 -11.32 -52.64 -13.70
N VAL A 56 -11.10 -53.94 -13.79
CA VAL A 56 -10.46 -54.75 -12.75
C VAL A 56 -8.94 -54.61 -12.87
N LEU A 57 -8.26 -54.34 -11.76
CA LEU A 57 -6.79 -54.18 -11.72
C LEU A 57 -6.04 -55.50 -11.65
N ASP A 58 -6.68 -56.56 -11.17
CA ASP A 58 -6.03 -57.86 -10.98
C ASP A 58 -5.77 -58.58 -12.30
N PRO A 59 -4.62 -59.26 -12.44
CA PRO A 59 -4.30 -60.02 -13.64
C PRO A 59 -5.32 -61.14 -13.85
N LYS A 60 -5.69 -61.37 -15.12
CA LYS A 60 -6.57 -62.50 -15.48
C LYS A 60 -5.89 -63.82 -15.08
N PRO A 61 -6.61 -64.75 -14.44
CA PRO A 61 -6.05 -66.04 -14.08
C PRO A 61 -5.62 -66.81 -15.34
N GLN A 62 -4.61 -67.67 -15.19
CA GLN A 62 -4.19 -68.56 -16.27
C GLN A 62 -5.34 -69.51 -16.65
N PRO A 63 -5.47 -69.87 -17.94
CA PRO A 63 -6.47 -70.83 -18.37
C PRO A 63 -6.28 -72.17 -17.64
N LEU A 64 -7.39 -72.80 -17.25
CA LEU A 64 -7.37 -74.06 -16.51
C LEU A 64 -6.63 -75.14 -17.30
N SER A 65 -5.68 -75.80 -16.64
CA SER A 65 -5.00 -76.98 -17.18
C SER A 65 -5.99 -78.14 -17.38
N LEU A 66 -5.65 -79.10 -18.23
CA LEU A 66 -6.48 -80.29 -18.45
C LEU A 66 -6.73 -81.05 -17.14
N ALA A 67 -5.71 -81.19 -16.29
CA ALA A 67 -5.83 -81.82 -14.98
C ALA A 67 -6.83 -81.09 -14.06
N GLN A 68 -6.86 -79.75 -14.09
CA GLN A 68 -7.84 -78.95 -13.35
C GLN A 68 -9.26 -79.06 -13.92
N LYS A 69 -9.39 -79.14 -15.25
CA LYS A 69 -10.70 -79.36 -15.91
C LYS A 69 -11.29 -80.74 -15.59
N LEU A 70 -10.43 -81.75 -15.44
CA LEU A 70 -10.80 -83.12 -15.07
C LEU A 70 -10.96 -83.31 -13.55
N GLY A 71 -10.74 -82.26 -12.74
CA GLY A 71 -10.87 -82.33 -11.27
C GLY A 71 -9.76 -83.11 -10.57
N LEU A 72 -8.66 -83.43 -11.26
CA LEU A 72 -7.49 -84.11 -10.68
C LEU A 72 -6.64 -83.16 -9.81
N VAL A 73 -6.75 -81.85 -10.05
CA VAL A 73 -6.10 -80.78 -9.28
C VAL A 73 -7.12 -79.67 -9.03
N GLU A 74 -7.14 -79.09 -7.83
CA GLU A 74 -8.05 -77.99 -7.52
C GLU A 74 -7.82 -76.79 -8.45
N ALA A 75 -8.91 -76.26 -9.02
CA ALA A 75 -8.88 -75.09 -9.87
C ALA A 75 -8.62 -73.81 -9.03
N PRO A 76 -7.88 -72.83 -9.54
CA PRO A 76 -7.73 -71.53 -8.89
C PRO A 76 -9.09 -70.86 -8.68
N LYS A 77 -9.22 -70.09 -7.60
CA LYS A 77 -10.44 -69.31 -7.33
C LYS A 77 -10.74 -68.40 -8.52
N GLN A 78 -11.97 -68.49 -9.04
CA GLN A 78 -12.40 -67.69 -10.18
C GLN A 78 -12.54 -66.20 -9.81
N PRO A 79 -12.27 -65.29 -10.75
CA PRO A 79 -12.48 -63.87 -10.56
C PRO A 79 -13.97 -63.56 -10.40
N LEU A 80 -14.31 -62.48 -9.71
CA LEU A 80 -15.71 -62.07 -9.54
C LEU A 80 -16.32 -61.74 -10.91
N THR A 81 -17.57 -62.16 -11.13
CA THR A 81 -18.31 -61.82 -12.35
C THR A 81 -18.77 -60.36 -12.33
N GLU A 82 -19.24 -59.84 -13.47
CA GLU A 82 -19.73 -58.46 -13.54
C GLU A 82 -20.95 -58.23 -12.64
N GLU A 83 -21.85 -59.22 -12.54
CA GLU A 83 -23.03 -59.18 -11.66
C GLU A 83 -22.64 -59.18 -10.17
N GLU A 84 -21.61 -59.93 -9.82
CA GLU A 84 -21.06 -59.93 -8.46
C GLU A 84 -20.44 -58.56 -8.13
N TRP A 85 -19.71 -57.96 -9.07
CA TRP A 85 -19.18 -56.60 -8.92
C TRP A 85 -20.27 -55.55 -8.78
N GLN A 86 -21.36 -55.66 -9.54
CA GLN A 86 -22.53 -54.78 -9.38
C GLN A 86 -23.14 -54.94 -7.97
N SER A 87 -23.20 -56.16 -7.44
CA SER A 87 -23.69 -56.42 -6.09
C SER A 87 -22.75 -55.84 -5.00
N VAL A 88 -21.43 -55.97 -5.18
CA VAL A 88 -20.42 -55.36 -4.29
C VAL A 88 -20.53 -53.84 -4.33
N LYS A 89 -20.72 -53.25 -5.52
CA LYS A 89 -20.90 -51.82 -5.72
C LYS A 89 -22.18 -51.33 -5.05
N HIS A 90 -23.30 -52.00 -5.27
CA HIS A 90 -24.57 -51.68 -4.60
C HIS A 90 -24.42 -51.69 -3.07
N ARG A 91 -23.70 -52.67 -2.51
CA ARG A 91 -23.43 -52.73 -1.07
C ARG A 91 -22.56 -51.57 -0.57
N ALA A 92 -21.56 -51.14 -1.34
CA ALA A 92 -20.74 -49.97 -1.01
C ALA A 92 -21.55 -48.66 -1.14
N SER A 93 -22.38 -48.53 -2.18
CA SER A 93 -23.27 -47.37 -2.35
C SER A 93 -24.32 -47.27 -1.24
N HIS A 94 -24.85 -48.39 -0.75
CA HIS A 94 -25.78 -48.39 0.40
C HIS A 94 -25.15 -47.82 1.67
N ARG A 95 -23.83 -48.00 1.86
CA ARG A 95 -23.09 -47.42 2.98
C ARG A 95 -22.64 -45.98 2.74
N ASP A 96 -22.91 -45.47 1.55
CA ASP A 96 -22.43 -44.18 1.07
C ASP A 96 -20.90 -44.09 1.11
N ASP A 97 -20.21 -45.21 0.90
CA ASP A 97 -18.74 -45.30 1.02
C ASP A 97 -18.02 -44.34 0.05
N HIS A 98 -18.67 -43.92 -1.04
CA HIS A 98 -18.12 -42.98 -2.02
C HIS A 98 -18.21 -41.49 -1.59
N THR A 99 -19.00 -41.18 -0.55
CA THR A 99 -19.09 -39.83 0.04
C THR A 99 -18.22 -39.68 1.28
N GLN A 100 -17.93 -40.79 1.96
CA GLN A 100 -17.04 -40.81 3.12
C GLN A 100 -15.58 -40.58 2.69
N PRO A 101 -14.76 -39.95 3.54
CA PRO A 101 -13.34 -39.76 3.24
C PRO A 101 -12.59 -41.10 3.25
N CYS A 102 -11.53 -41.19 2.46
CA CYS A 102 -10.66 -42.36 2.43
C CYS A 102 -10.08 -42.63 3.83
N VAL A 103 -10.24 -43.84 4.34
CA VAL A 103 -9.86 -44.14 5.73
C VAL A 103 -8.34 -44.20 5.96
N ILE A 104 -7.53 -44.25 4.90
CA ILE A 104 -6.07 -44.27 4.98
C ILE A 104 -5.52 -42.85 5.13
N CYS A 105 -5.85 -41.93 4.22
CA CYS A 105 -5.36 -40.54 4.24
C CYS A 105 -6.29 -39.54 4.91
N LYS A 106 -7.55 -39.93 5.21
CA LYS A 106 -8.61 -39.08 5.78
C LYS A 106 -9.08 -37.92 4.89
N GLU A 107 -8.81 -37.98 3.59
CA GLU A 107 -9.22 -36.98 2.61
C GLU A 107 -10.45 -37.43 1.81
N ASP A 108 -11.28 -36.47 1.38
CA ASP A 108 -12.36 -36.69 0.40
C ASP A 108 -11.76 -37.29 -0.89
N PHE A 109 -12.51 -38.17 -1.57
CA PHE A 109 -11.98 -38.84 -2.76
C PHE A 109 -11.60 -37.91 -3.92
N GLY A 110 -12.26 -36.75 -4.01
CA GLY A 110 -11.91 -35.72 -4.98
C GLY A 110 -11.98 -36.23 -6.43
N THR A 111 -11.01 -35.83 -7.26
CA THR A 111 -10.86 -36.29 -8.66
C THR A 111 -9.86 -37.45 -8.78
N GLN A 112 -9.34 -37.97 -7.67
CA GLN A 112 -8.34 -39.04 -7.69
C GLN A 112 -8.98 -40.39 -8.04
N GLU A 113 -8.17 -41.29 -8.61
CA GLU A 113 -8.60 -42.66 -8.93
C GLU A 113 -8.96 -43.43 -7.65
N GLN A 114 -10.15 -44.02 -7.65
CA GLN A 114 -10.68 -44.80 -6.53
C GLN A 114 -10.72 -46.27 -6.89
N VAL A 115 -10.60 -47.11 -5.87
CA VAL A 115 -10.68 -48.55 -6.00
C VAL A 115 -11.71 -49.12 -5.03
N LEU A 116 -12.55 -50.00 -5.55
CA LEU A 116 -13.49 -50.81 -4.82
C LEU A 116 -12.91 -52.22 -4.66
N LEU A 117 -12.85 -52.69 -3.42
CA LEU A 117 -12.42 -54.05 -3.11
C LEU A 117 -13.60 -55.02 -3.17
N SER A 118 -13.32 -56.32 -3.40
CA SER A 118 -14.34 -57.38 -3.33
C SER A 118 -15.00 -57.51 -1.94
N CYS A 119 -14.37 -56.96 -0.90
CA CYS A 119 -14.95 -56.82 0.44
C CYS A 119 -15.87 -55.58 0.60
N SER A 120 -16.26 -54.91 -0.49
CA SER A 120 -17.06 -53.68 -0.55
C SER A 120 -16.53 -52.53 0.30
N HIS A 121 -15.22 -52.26 0.23
CA HIS A 121 -14.60 -51.08 0.83
C HIS A 121 -13.92 -50.26 -0.26
N VAL A 122 -13.95 -48.93 -0.12
CA VAL A 122 -13.43 -47.98 -1.11
C VAL A 122 -12.22 -47.23 -0.57
N PHE A 123 -11.19 -47.07 -1.41
CA PHE A 123 -9.96 -46.34 -1.09
C PHE A 123 -9.47 -45.57 -2.32
N HIS A 124 -8.57 -44.60 -2.13
CA HIS A 124 -7.77 -44.11 -3.26
C HIS A 124 -6.84 -45.22 -3.73
N LYS A 125 -6.67 -45.34 -5.05
CA LYS A 125 -5.74 -46.30 -5.65
C LYS A 125 -4.32 -46.12 -5.10
N ALA A 126 -3.85 -44.88 -5.01
CA ALA A 126 -2.53 -44.55 -4.49
C ALA A 126 -2.40 -44.93 -3.00
N CYS A 127 -3.41 -44.66 -2.18
CA CYS A 127 -3.38 -45.00 -0.76
C CYS A 127 -3.38 -46.51 -0.53
N LEU A 128 -4.19 -47.26 -1.28
CA LEU A 128 -4.20 -48.71 -1.20
C LEU A 128 -2.85 -49.31 -1.63
N GLN A 129 -2.28 -48.84 -2.74
CA GLN A 129 -0.97 -49.29 -3.21
C GLN A 129 0.14 -48.99 -2.20
N ALA A 130 0.10 -47.81 -1.55
CA ALA A 130 1.05 -47.47 -0.49
C ALA A 130 0.89 -48.41 0.72
N PHE A 131 -0.35 -48.73 1.11
CA PHE A 131 -0.63 -49.66 2.20
C PHE A 131 -0.16 -51.08 1.90
N GLU A 132 -0.39 -51.58 0.69
CA GLU A 132 0.07 -52.90 0.24
C GLU A 132 1.59 -53.00 0.24
N ARG A 133 2.28 -51.95 -0.25
CA ARG A 133 3.75 -51.86 -0.23
C ARG A 133 4.31 -51.84 1.18
N PHE A 134 3.66 -51.15 2.10
CA PHE A 134 4.10 -51.06 3.50
C PHE A 134 3.84 -52.35 4.28
N SER A 135 2.65 -52.95 4.12
CA SER A 135 2.27 -54.15 4.85
C SER A 135 2.90 -55.43 4.28
N GLY A 136 3.38 -55.39 3.04
CA GLY A 136 3.92 -56.54 2.31
C GLY A 136 2.89 -57.63 2.01
N LYS A 137 1.60 -57.38 2.28
CA LYS A 137 0.50 -58.32 2.14
C LYS A 137 -0.75 -57.62 1.61
N LYS A 138 -1.46 -58.29 0.71
CA LYS A 138 -2.71 -57.79 0.12
C LYS A 138 -3.89 -58.06 1.06
N THR A 139 -4.05 -57.19 2.05
CA THR A 139 -5.07 -57.31 3.12
C THR A 139 -5.89 -56.03 3.23
N CYS A 140 -7.21 -56.13 3.39
CA CYS A 140 -8.04 -54.92 3.43
C CYS A 140 -7.76 -54.12 4.72
N PRO A 141 -7.47 -52.81 4.65
CA PRO A 141 -7.22 -51.99 5.84
C PRO A 141 -8.39 -51.94 6.85
N LEU A 142 -9.63 -52.16 6.39
CA LEU A 142 -10.84 -52.08 7.22
C LEU A 142 -11.25 -53.42 7.81
N CYS A 143 -11.41 -54.45 6.98
CA CYS A 143 -11.94 -55.74 7.43
C CYS A 143 -10.90 -56.86 7.46
N ARG A 144 -9.63 -56.57 7.13
CA ARG A 144 -8.52 -57.54 7.12
C ARG A 144 -8.75 -58.77 6.23
N LYS A 145 -9.71 -58.71 5.30
CA LYS A 145 -9.91 -59.77 4.31
C LYS A 145 -8.67 -59.86 3.43
N ASP A 146 -8.08 -61.05 3.37
CA ASP A 146 -6.94 -61.37 2.53
C ASP A 146 -7.37 -61.63 1.07
N GLN A 147 -6.45 -61.43 0.13
CA GLN A 147 -6.59 -61.82 -1.27
C GLN A 147 -7.87 -61.26 -1.94
N TYR A 148 -8.21 -60.00 -1.68
CA TYR A 148 -9.32 -59.33 -2.34
C TYR A 148 -9.02 -59.07 -3.82
N GLN A 149 -10.09 -58.91 -4.60
CA GLN A 149 -10.01 -58.36 -5.94
C GLN A 149 -10.28 -56.85 -5.91
N THR A 150 -9.78 -56.12 -6.90
CA THR A 150 -9.72 -54.67 -6.93
C THR A 150 -10.26 -54.15 -8.27
N ARG A 151 -11.24 -53.26 -8.20
CA ARG A 151 -11.85 -52.61 -9.37
C ARG A 151 -11.73 -51.10 -9.26
N VAL A 152 -11.30 -50.43 -10.33
CA VAL A 152 -11.29 -48.96 -10.39
C VAL A 152 -12.72 -48.46 -10.55
N ILE A 153 -13.11 -47.49 -9.73
CA ILE A 153 -14.43 -46.84 -9.74
C ILE A 153 -14.29 -45.32 -9.82
N HIS A 154 -15.34 -44.65 -10.29
CA HIS A 154 -15.38 -43.18 -10.48
C HIS A 154 -16.53 -42.48 -9.73
N GLU A 155 -17.24 -43.19 -8.83
CA GLU A 155 -18.39 -42.63 -8.10
C GLU A 155 -18.03 -41.42 -7.23
N GLY A 156 -16.96 -41.49 -6.44
CA GLY A 156 -16.54 -40.34 -5.61
C GLY A 156 -16.11 -39.15 -6.47
N ALA A 157 -15.54 -39.38 -7.65
CA ALA A 157 -15.18 -38.31 -8.58
C ALA A 157 -16.41 -37.64 -9.18
N ARG A 158 -17.43 -38.44 -9.54
CA ARG A 158 -18.73 -37.93 -9.96
C ARG A 158 -19.40 -37.13 -8.85
N HIS A 159 -19.40 -37.63 -7.62
CA HIS A 159 -19.96 -36.93 -6.46
C HIS A 159 -19.24 -35.60 -6.20
N HIS A 160 -17.91 -35.60 -6.21
CA HIS A 160 -17.10 -34.39 -6.04
C HIS A 160 -17.40 -33.34 -7.12
N ARG A 161 -17.52 -33.74 -8.40
CA ARG A 161 -17.91 -32.84 -9.50
C ARG A 161 -19.29 -32.22 -9.26
N VAL A 162 -20.26 -32.98 -8.77
CA VAL A 162 -21.60 -32.48 -8.41
C VAL A 162 -21.54 -31.50 -7.24
N LYS A 163 -20.77 -31.79 -6.20
CA LYS A 163 -20.53 -30.89 -5.05
C LYS A 163 -19.91 -29.57 -5.50
N CYS A 164 -18.88 -29.62 -6.35
CA CYS A 164 -18.26 -28.44 -6.96
C CYS A 164 -19.26 -27.63 -7.80
N ALA A 165 -20.00 -28.29 -8.70
CA ALA A 165 -21.01 -27.64 -9.52
C ALA A 165 -22.06 -26.92 -8.66
N THR A 166 -22.52 -27.55 -7.59
CA THR A 166 -23.50 -26.98 -6.66
C THR A 166 -22.95 -25.72 -5.98
N ARG A 167 -21.69 -25.75 -5.51
CA ARG A 167 -21.02 -24.60 -4.90
C ARG A 167 -20.87 -23.43 -5.88
N ILE A 168 -20.42 -23.70 -7.11
CA ILE A 168 -20.27 -22.68 -8.15
C ILE A 168 -21.63 -22.04 -8.46
N GLN A 169 -22.67 -22.86 -8.66
CA GLN A 169 -23.99 -22.35 -8.96
C GLN A 169 -24.59 -21.56 -7.78
N ALA A 170 -24.39 -22.00 -6.54
CA ALA A 170 -24.85 -21.27 -5.36
C ALA A 170 -24.14 -19.91 -5.23
N CYS A 171 -22.83 -19.87 -5.46
CA CYS A 171 -22.06 -18.62 -5.47
C CYS A 171 -22.56 -17.66 -6.55
N TRP A 172 -22.80 -18.16 -7.76
CA TRP A 172 -23.34 -17.37 -8.88
C TRP A 172 -24.74 -16.83 -8.57
N ARG A 173 -25.66 -17.68 -8.12
CA ARG A 173 -27.01 -17.27 -7.70
C ARG A 173 -26.94 -16.17 -6.64
N GLY A 174 -26.07 -16.34 -5.64
CA GLY A 174 -25.83 -15.32 -4.60
C GLY A 174 -25.24 -14.02 -5.15
N TYR A 175 -24.31 -14.08 -6.11
CA TYR A 175 -23.74 -12.91 -6.77
C TYR A 175 -24.82 -12.11 -7.50
N VAL A 176 -25.66 -12.76 -8.31
CA VAL A 176 -26.75 -12.12 -9.05
C VAL A 176 -27.71 -11.39 -8.10
N VAL A 177 -28.13 -12.05 -7.02
CA VAL A 177 -29.01 -11.45 -6.02
C VAL A 177 -28.35 -10.26 -5.33
N ARG A 178 -27.07 -10.35 -4.96
CA ARG A 178 -26.34 -9.23 -4.32
C ARG A 178 -26.19 -8.04 -5.25
N CYS A 179 -25.91 -8.25 -6.54
CA CYS A 179 -25.85 -7.17 -7.53
C CYS A 179 -27.20 -6.44 -7.64
N TRP A 180 -28.29 -7.20 -7.75
CA TRP A 180 -29.65 -6.62 -7.78
C TRP A 180 -29.99 -5.90 -6.47
N TYR A 181 -29.73 -6.52 -5.33
CA TYR A 181 -30.02 -5.97 -4.01
C TYR A 181 -29.21 -4.70 -3.70
N ARG A 182 -27.95 -4.62 -4.15
CA ARG A 182 -27.12 -3.41 -4.04
C ARG A 182 -27.77 -2.24 -4.76
N LYS A 183 -28.32 -2.46 -5.96
CA LYS A 183 -29.03 -1.42 -6.72
C LYS A 183 -30.34 -1.03 -6.05
N LEU A 184 -31.09 -2.00 -5.53
CA LEU A 184 -32.32 -1.76 -4.76
C LEU A 184 -32.04 -0.92 -3.50
N ARG A 185 -30.98 -1.23 -2.76
CA ARG A 185 -30.59 -0.49 -1.54
C ARG A 185 -30.19 0.96 -1.81
N GLN A 186 -29.84 1.31 -3.05
CA GLN A 186 -29.55 2.70 -3.43
C GLN A 186 -30.80 3.51 -3.74
N THR A 187 -31.92 2.87 -4.09
CA THR A 187 -33.14 3.55 -4.56
C THR A 187 -34.29 3.46 -3.57
N VAL A 188 -34.39 2.38 -2.81
CA VAL A 188 -35.49 2.12 -1.89
C VAL A 188 -35.03 2.25 -0.43
N PRO A 189 -35.63 3.15 0.37
CA PRO A 189 -35.33 3.27 1.79
C PRO A 189 -35.66 1.96 2.54
N PRO A 190 -34.74 1.44 3.36
CA PRO A 190 -35.01 0.30 4.23
C PRO A 190 -36.14 0.57 5.25
N LYS A 191 -36.86 -0.48 5.66
CA LYS A 191 -37.91 -0.38 6.70
C LYS A 191 -37.36 -0.23 8.12
N ASP A 192 -36.22 -0.87 8.40
CA ASP A 192 -35.56 -0.80 9.71
C ASP A 192 -35.08 0.64 9.96
N PRO A 193 -35.39 1.23 11.13
CA PRO A 193 -35.05 2.62 11.44
C PRO A 193 -33.54 2.92 11.36
N LYS A 194 -32.66 2.01 11.82
CA LYS A 194 -31.21 2.24 11.82
C LYS A 194 -30.63 2.19 10.42
N LEU A 195 -31.09 1.25 9.60
CA LEU A 195 -30.67 1.14 8.19
C LEU A 195 -31.23 2.29 7.35
N ARG A 196 -32.44 2.78 7.68
CA ARG A 196 -33.05 3.94 7.04
C ARG A 196 -32.29 5.22 7.36
N GLN A 197 -31.84 5.41 8.60
CA GLN A 197 -30.99 6.55 8.99
C GLN A 197 -29.71 6.57 8.14
N LYS A 198 -28.97 5.45 8.07
CA LYS A 198 -27.77 5.34 7.25
C LYS A 198 -28.02 5.61 5.77
N PHE A 199 -29.15 5.12 5.24
CA PHE A 199 -29.52 5.38 3.85
C PHE A 199 -29.67 6.88 3.57
N TYR A 200 -30.37 7.63 4.42
CA TYR A 200 -30.52 9.07 4.24
C TYR A 200 -29.25 9.86 4.53
N GLU A 201 -28.43 9.41 5.47
CA GLU A 201 -27.10 9.97 5.75
C GLU A 201 -26.19 9.89 4.52
N GLU A 202 -26.06 8.71 3.90
CA GLU A 202 -25.28 8.53 2.67
C GLU A 202 -25.81 9.41 1.51
N LYS A 203 -27.14 9.57 1.40
CA LYS A 203 -27.76 10.45 0.40
C LYS A 203 -27.49 11.92 0.67
N PHE A 204 -27.58 12.35 1.92
CA PHE A 204 -27.33 13.72 2.33
C PHE A 204 -25.86 14.07 2.10
N GLN A 205 -24.94 13.19 2.50
CA GLN A 205 -23.51 13.36 2.24
C GLN A 205 -23.24 13.54 0.75
N SER A 206 -23.82 12.69 -0.11
CA SER A 206 -23.69 12.83 -1.56
C SER A 206 -24.19 14.18 -2.11
N ILE A 207 -25.21 14.78 -1.50
CA ILE A 207 -25.70 16.12 -1.85
C ILE A 207 -24.74 17.20 -1.34
N THR A 208 -24.32 17.11 -0.08
CA THR A 208 -23.37 18.04 0.54
C THR A 208 -22.05 18.07 -0.23
N ASP A 209 -21.51 16.90 -0.57
CA ASP A 209 -20.28 16.77 -1.35
C ASP A 209 -20.43 17.47 -2.71
N ARG A 210 -21.56 17.29 -3.39
CA ARG A 210 -21.83 18.00 -4.66
C ARG A 210 -21.89 19.51 -4.50
N ILE A 211 -22.48 20.00 -3.40
CA ILE A 211 -22.54 21.44 -3.11
C ILE A 211 -21.14 21.97 -2.82
N VAL A 212 -20.37 21.32 -1.95
CA VAL A 212 -19.00 21.70 -1.62
C VAL A 212 -18.11 21.71 -2.86
N GLN A 213 -18.21 20.68 -3.70
CA GLN A 213 -17.49 20.62 -4.98
C GLN A 213 -17.85 21.79 -5.90
N SER A 214 -19.10 22.24 -5.87
CA SER A 214 -19.57 23.42 -6.62
C SER A 214 -19.23 24.77 -5.95
N CYS A 215 -18.55 24.78 -4.81
CA CYS A 215 -18.07 26.01 -4.18
C CYS A 215 -16.53 26.09 -4.16
N ALA A 216 -15.84 24.94 -4.27
CA ALA A 216 -14.39 24.86 -4.20
C ALA A 216 -13.65 25.59 -5.34
N TYR A 217 -14.28 25.75 -6.52
CA TYR A 217 -13.60 26.33 -7.70
C TYR A 217 -13.27 27.82 -7.59
N ASN A 218 -13.76 28.55 -6.59
CA ASN A 218 -13.48 29.99 -6.45
C ASN A 218 -12.38 30.31 -5.44
N ILE A 219 -12.08 29.40 -4.51
CA ILE A 219 -11.14 29.70 -3.41
C ILE A 219 -9.70 29.52 -3.91
N ASP A 220 -9.42 28.43 -4.61
CA ASP A 220 -8.08 28.15 -5.11
C ASP A 220 -7.64 29.19 -6.15
N ASP A 221 -8.55 29.62 -7.03
CA ASP A 221 -8.29 30.69 -8.00
C ASP A 221 -7.99 32.02 -7.31
N PHE A 222 -8.80 32.42 -6.31
CA PHE A 222 -8.57 33.63 -5.51
C PHE A 222 -7.23 33.60 -4.75
N LEU A 223 -6.91 32.48 -4.10
CA LEU A 223 -5.64 32.33 -3.39
C LEU A 223 -4.45 32.38 -4.37
N SER A 224 -4.60 31.78 -5.56
CA SER A 224 -3.56 31.83 -6.60
C SER A 224 -3.33 33.25 -7.14
N GLU A 225 -4.36 34.09 -7.15
CA GLU A 225 -4.27 35.49 -7.54
C GLU A 225 -3.52 36.32 -6.49
N ILE A 226 -3.80 36.08 -5.20
CA ILE A 226 -3.06 36.69 -4.09
C ILE A 226 -1.58 36.31 -4.16
N ASP A 227 -1.27 35.02 -4.32
CA ASP A 227 0.11 34.55 -4.40
C ASP A 227 0.86 35.18 -5.58
N ARG A 228 0.18 35.32 -6.73
CA ARG A 228 0.73 36.00 -7.91
C ARG A 228 1.02 37.47 -7.65
N SER A 229 0.14 38.17 -6.94
CA SER A 229 0.33 39.57 -6.54
C SER A 229 1.52 39.75 -5.58
N VAL A 230 1.64 38.86 -4.59
CA VAL A 230 2.77 38.85 -3.65
C VAL A 230 4.08 38.54 -4.38
N GLN A 231 4.08 37.57 -5.29
CA GLN A 231 5.27 37.23 -6.07
C GLN A 231 5.72 38.39 -6.95
N ALA A 232 4.79 39.06 -7.65
CA ALA A 232 5.10 40.24 -8.45
C ALA A 232 5.75 41.35 -7.60
N SER A 233 5.25 41.56 -6.38
CA SER A 233 5.84 42.53 -5.44
C SER A 233 7.28 42.15 -5.07
N ARG A 234 7.53 40.87 -4.76
CA ARG A 234 8.88 40.36 -4.44
C ARG A 234 9.86 40.49 -5.61
N ASP A 235 9.39 40.27 -6.83
CA ASP A 235 10.23 40.38 -8.04
C ASP A 235 10.72 41.83 -8.27
N VAL A 236 9.89 42.83 -7.97
CA VAL A 236 10.30 44.25 -8.00
C VAL A 236 11.44 44.50 -7.01
N PHE A 237 11.31 44.02 -5.77
CA PHE A 237 12.38 44.17 -4.77
C PHE A 237 13.67 43.47 -5.21
N ARG A 238 13.56 42.26 -5.78
CA ARG A 238 14.73 41.53 -6.30
C ARG A 238 15.45 42.29 -7.42
N PHE A 239 14.72 42.91 -8.34
CA PHE A 239 15.30 43.71 -9.42
C PHE A 239 16.13 44.89 -8.91
N PHE A 240 15.65 45.63 -7.90
CA PHE A 240 16.44 46.70 -7.25
C PHE A 240 17.70 46.16 -6.57
N ASP A 241 17.57 44.99 -5.96
CA ASP A 241 18.65 44.29 -5.28
C ASP A 241 19.74 43.77 -6.22
N GLU A 242 19.40 43.45 -7.47
CA GLU A 242 20.34 43.00 -8.51
C GLU A 242 21.02 44.19 -9.20
N ASN A 243 20.29 45.28 -9.46
CA ASN A 243 20.85 46.48 -10.11
C ASN A 243 21.78 47.32 -9.21
N SER A 244 21.78 47.09 -7.90
CA SER A 244 22.59 47.83 -6.93
C SER A 244 24.02 47.30 -6.77
N TRP A 245 24.39 46.17 -7.41
CA TRP A 245 25.72 45.56 -7.28
C TRP A 245 26.63 45.81 -8.49
N LYS A 246 27.23 47.01 -8.58
CA LYS A 246 28.28 47.32 -9.57
C LYS A 246 29.66 47.32 -8.90
N PRO A 247 30.70 46.69 -9.48
CA PRO A 247 32.05 46.73 -8.94
C PRO A 247 32.58 48.17 -8.89
N LEU A 248 33.16 48.56 -7.75
CA LEU A 248 33.69 49.92 -7.54
C LEU A 248 34.99 50.14 -8.33
N SER A 249 35.16 51.32 -8.93
CA SER A 249 36.38 51.70 -9.66
C SER A 249 37.56 51.98 -8.73
N GLU A 250 38.77 52.07 -9.29
CA GLU A 250 39.98 52.36 -8.49
C GLU A 250 39.92 53.75 -7.84
N GLU A 251 39.43 54.76 -8.58
CA GLU A 251 39.22 56.12 -8.08
C GLU A 251 38.15 56.17 -6.97
N GLU A 252 37.16 55.29 -7.03
CA GLU A 252 36.16 55.14 -5.97
C GLU A 252 36.76 54.57 -4.69
N TRP A 253 37.62 53.55 -4.81
CA TRP A 253 38.33 53.00 -3.66
C TRP A 253 39.30 53.99 -3.02
N GLU A 254 39.99 54.82 -3.81
CA GLU A 254 40.85 55.89 -3.29
C GLU A 254 40.05 56.91 -2.47
N ARG A 255 38.87 57.32 -2.94
CA ARG A 255 37.97 58.20 -2.18
C ARG A 255 37.47 57.54 -0.89
N ILE A 256 37.16 56.25 -0.93
CA ILE A 256 36.72 55.48 0.24
C ILE A 256 37.84 55.37 1.27
N GLN A 257 39.09 55.20 0.81
CA GLN A 257 40.28 55.16 1.66
C GLN A 257 40.55 56.50 2.33
N LEU A 258 40.45 57.62 1.59
CA LEU A 258 40.56 58.95 2.18
C LEU A 258 39.50 59.18 3.28
N ARG A 259 38.25 58.79 3.04
CA ARG A 259 37.18 58.86 4.06
C ARG A 259 37.45 57.97 5.27
N ALA A 260 38.06 56.80 5.09
CA ALA A 260 38.43 55.93 6.21
C ALA A 260 39.51 56.58 7.07
N VAL A 261 40.47 57.26 6.45
CA VAL A 261 41.51 58.04 7.15
C VAL A 261 40.90 59.23 7.88
N GLU A 262 39.97 59.96 7.26
CA GLU A 262 39.26 61.09 7.89
C GLU A 262 38.45 60.68 9.13
N ARG A 263 37.86 59.47 9.11
CA ARG A 263 37.15 58.91 10.27
C ARG A 263 38.09 58.59 11.42
N GLY A 264 39.36 58.28 11.12
CA GLY A 264 40.39 58.08 12.13
C GLY A 264 40.13 56.88 13.03
N ASP A 265 39.41 55.86 12.55
CA ASP A 265 39.17 54.63 13.31
C ASP A 265 40.51 53.93 13.57
N THR A 266 40.95 53.91 14.83
CA THR A 266 42.24 53.33 15.25
C THR A 266 42.12 51.88 15.70
N ASP A 267 40.92 51.45 16.09
CA ASP A 267 40.63 50.10 16.59
C ASP A 267 39.68 49.36 15.65
N CYS A 268 39.83 48.03 15.55
CA CYS A 268 38.91 47.19 14.80
C CYS A 268 37.58 47.08 15.55
N PRO A 269 36.43 47.48 14.97
CA PRO A 269 35.15 47.46 15.70
C PRO A 269 34.61 46.08 16.08
N ILE A 270 35.18 45.00 15.54
CA ILE A 270 34.75 43.61 15.85
C ILE A 270 35.48 43.10 17.10
N CYS A 271 36.78 43.31 17.20
CA CYS A 271 37.60 42.78 18.30
C CYS A 271 38.11 43.85 19.28
N ILE A 272 37.89 45.12 18.96
CA ILE A 272 38.22 46.30 19.78
C ILE A 272 39.74 46.34 20.08
N MET A 273 40.55 46.00 19.08
CA MET A 273 42.01 46.05 19.15
C MET A 273 42.59 47.00 18.07
N PRO A 274 43.75 47.63 18.31
CA PRO A 274 44.36 48.54 17.35
C PRO A 274 44.55 47.93 15.95
N LEU A 275 44.20 48.72 14.93
CA LEU A 275 44.40 48.42 13.51
C LEU A 275 45.87 48.61 13.12
N THR A 276 46.60 49.48 13.82
CA THR A 276 48.06 49.70 13.67
C THR A 276 48.79 49.30 14.96
N SER A 277 49.83 48.47 14.84
CA SER A 277 50.67 48.09 15.98
C SER A 277 51.87 49.05 16.08
N GLU A 278 51.70 50.19 16.75
CA GLU A 278 52.84 51.02 17.15
C GLU A 278 53.32 50.59 18.54
N GLY A 279 54.52 50.03 18.60
CA GLY A 279 55.18 49.73 19.86
C GLY A 279 55.78 51.01 20.44
N HIS A 280 55.16 51.56 21.48
CA HIS A 280 55.82 52.51 22.38
C HIS A 280 55.28 52.41 23.82
N SER A 281 56.21 52.13 24.73
CA SER A 281 56.07 52.13 26.19
C SER A 281 55.89 53.54 26.74
N SER A 282 54.90 53.76 27.63
CA SER A 282 55.04 54.60 28.83
C SER A 282 53.73 54.68 29.62
N ASN A 283 53.81 54.12 30.83
CA ASN A 283 53.35 54.57 32.15
C ASN A 283 52.28 55.67 32.35
N ASP A 284 51.68 55.57 33.55
CA ASP A 284 50.77 56.47 34.27
C ASP A 284 49.30 56.37 33.83
N GLY A 285 48.31 56.12 34.68
CA GLY A 285 48.19 56.02 36.12
C GLY A 285 46.67 56.06 36.46
N PRO A 286 46.23 55.65 37.66
CA PRO A 286 44.89 55.09 37.87
C PRO A 286 43.95 56.02 38.65
N ILE A 287 42.65 56.08 38.31
CA ILE A 287 41.58 56.64 39.16
C ILE A 287 40.28 55.88 38.80
N THR A 288 39.87 54.84 39.55
CA THR A 288 38.79 54.84 40.58
C THR A 288 37.54 55.63 40.14
N SER A 289 36.30 55.16 40.18
CA SER A 289 35.60 54.47 41.26
C SER A 289 34.13 54.30 40.84
N GLN A 290 33.53 53.18 41.26
CA GLN A 290 32.18 53.07 41.84
C GLN A 290 31.02 53.70 41.04
N GLY A 291 30.09 52.92 40.47
CA GLY A 291 29.32 51.90 41.16
C GLY A 291 27.96 52.49 41.54
N GLN A 292 26.89 52.00 40.92
CA GLN A 292 25.59 51.74 41.55
C GLN A 292 24.61 51.18 40.54
N THR A 293 24.26 49.92 40.75
CA THR A 293 22.94 49.36 40.48
C THR A 293 21.90 50.07 41.36
N PRO A 294 20.61 49.95 41.04
CA PRO A 294 19.85 48.98 41.81
C PRO A 294 18.87 48.15 41.00
N SER A 295 18.71 46.94 41.53
CA SER A 295 17.78 45.89 41.20
C SER A 295 16.31 46.30 41.39
N SER A 296 15.42 45.72 40.57
CA SER A 296 14.08 45.31 41.01
C SER A 296 13.52 44.22 40.08
N GLU A 297 13.64 42.97 40.52
CA GLU A 297 12.77 41.83 40.19
C GLU A 297 11.48 41.91 41.04
N PRO A 298 10.50 40.97 40.94
CA PRO A 298 9.97 40.26 39.78
C PRO A 298 8.41 40.20 39.84
N ARG A 299 7.74 39.69 38.79
CA ARG A 299 6.49 38.92 39.00
C ARG A 299 6.22 37.90 37.90
N LYS A 300 5.98 36.67 38.39
CA LYS A 300 5.74 35.39 37.70
C LYS A 300 4.33 35.30 37.11
N ARG A 301 4.17 34.53 36.03
CA ARG A 301 3.16 33.47 35.82
C ARG A 301 3.52 32.68 34.55
N THR A 302 4.09 31.48 34.66
CA THR A 302 3.48 30.13 34.80
C THR A 302 2.91 29.53 33.51
N THR A 303 3.46 28.34 33.20
CA THR A 303 2.85 27.16 32.52
C THR A 303 2.49 27.29 31.04
N SER A 304 2.69 26.31 30.16
CA SER A 304 2.98 24.86 30.31
C SER A 304 3.15 24.21 28.93
N GLN A 305 3.77 23.01 28.91
CA GLN A 305 3.65 21.94 27.90
C GLN A 305 4.33 22.21 26.54
N GLY A 306 5.21 21.37 25.97
CA GLY A 306 5.49 19.95 26.20
C GLY A 306 4.92 19.10 25.05
N VAL A 307 5.63 18.98 23.92
CA VAL A 307 5.38 17.96 22.90
C VAL A 307 6.69 17.44 22.30
N LYS A 308 6.74 16.11 22.16
CA LYS A 308 7.80 15.24 21.68
C LYS A 308 8.11 15.43 20.18
N GLY A 309 9.34 15.16 19.77
CA GLY A 309 9.70 14.95 18.37
C GLY A 309 11.10 14.34 18.20
N GLN A 310 11.14 13.09 17.77
CA GLN A 310 12.32 12.26 17.53
C GLN A 310 13.16 12.75 16.35
N ARG A 311 14.48 12.51 16.36
CA ARG A 311 15.20 12.21 15.10
C ARG A 311 16.49 11.42 15.32
N SER A 312 16.65 10.46 14.41
CA SER A 312 17.52 9.30 14.48
C SER A 312 18.91 9.54 13.85
N LYS A 313 19.87 8.75 14.34
CA LYS A 313 21.20 8.47 13.78
C LYS A 313 21.14 7.70 12.45
N CYS A 314 21.99 8.09 11.50
CA CYS A 314 22.84 7.27 10.60
C CYS A 314 23.33 8.21 9.47
N GLY A 315 24.51 8.14 8.87
CA GLY A 315 25.65 7.23 8.89
C GLY A 315 26.53 7.66 7.70
N ASN A 316 27.85 7.73 7.90
CA ASN A 316 28.84 8.01 6.85
C ASN A 316 29.24 6.67 6.17
N PRO A 317 29.68 6.66 4.91
CA PRO A 317 31.12 6.56 4.60
C PRO A 317 31.50 7.38 3.32
N GLY A 318 32.71 7.82 3.02
CA GLY A 318 34.07 7.38 3.32
C GLY A 318 34.85 7.25 2.00
N SER A 319 35.95 8.00 1.81
CA SER A 319 37.05 7.77 0.83
C SER A 319 38.13 8.85 1.09
N LYS A 320 39.28 8.54 1.70
CA LYS A 320 40.52 7.88 1.23
C LYS A 320 41.41 8.74 0.30
N GLY A 321 42.67 8.85 0.71
CA GLY A 321 43.86 9.29 -0.05
C GLY A 321 44.26 10.74 0.24
N ASP A 322 45.49 11.13 0.51
CA ASP A 322 46.77 10.44 0.63
C ASP A 322 47.73 11.36 1.40
N VAL A 323 48.65 10.75 2.16
CA VAL A 323 49.70 11.45 2.93
C VAL A 323 51.00 11.42 2.12
N GLN A 324 51.59 12.59 1.86
CA GLN A 324 53.03 12.70 1.51
C GLN A 324 53.75 13.74 2.38
N LYS A 325 54.39 13.17 3.41
CA LYS A 325 55.69 13.45 4.06
C LYS A 325 56.56 14.58 3.46
N SER A 326 57.11 15.45 4.33
CA SER A 326 58.54 15.88 4.41
C SER A 326 58.72 16.94 5.51
N LYS A 327 59.31 16.62 6.65
CA LYS A 327 60.75 16.70 7.02
C LYS A 327 61.06 17.97 7.85
N VAL A 328 61.56 17.70 9.04
CA VAL A 328 61.97 18.60 10.13
C VAL A 328 63.08 19.57 9.73
N LYS A 329 63.04 20.81 10.22
CA LYS A 329 64.25 21.54 10.63
C LYS A 329 63.94 22.53 11.75
N ARG A 330 64.60 22.33 12.91
CA ARG A 330 64.69 23.32 14.00
C ARG A 330 65.69 24.41 13.58
N SER A 331 65.35 25.66 13.87
CA SER A 331 66.30 26.73 14.17
C SER A 331 65.58 27.77 15.03
N GLY A 332 66.13 28.08 16.20
CA GLY A 332 65.65 29.18 17.05
C GLY A 332 66.14 30.53 16.53
N GLY A 333 65.57 31.61 17.09
CA GLY A 333 66.08 32.97 16.96
C GLY A 333 65.00 34.02 16.70
N GLU A 334 64.79 34.86 17.71
CA GLU A 334 64.51 36.31 17.63
C GLU A 334 63.11 36.81 17.23
N GLY A 335 62.64 37.82 17.97
CA GLY A 335 61.29 38.37 17.90
C GLY A 335 61.07 39.26 16.68
N ASP A 336 59.92 39.07 16.02
CA ASP A 336 59.45 39.86 14.90
C ASP A 336 58.03 40.38 15.18
N VAL A 337 57.81 41.68 14.96
CA VAL A 337 56.55 42.39 15.23
C VAL A 337 55.58 42.11 14.09
N GLN A 338 54.64 41.18 14.30
CA GLN A 338 53.69 40.78 13.26
C GLN A 338 52.58 41.82 13.02
N ARG A 339 52.61 42.49 11.86
CA ARG A 339 51.51 43.32 11.36
C ARG A 339 50.29 42.44 11.05
N ARG A 340 49.12 42.76 11.61
CA ARG A 340 47.85 42.07 11.28
C ARG A 340 47.26 42.68 9.99
N PRO A 341 46.88 41.87 8.98
CA PRO A 341 46.30 42.38 7.74
C PRO A 341 44.92 43.01 7.99
N THR A 342 44.65 44.15 7.35
CA THR A 342 43.38 44.89 7.48
C THR A 342 42.57 44.87 6.19
N VAL A 343 41.26 45.06 6.29
CA VAL A 343 40.34 45.08 5.17
C VAL A 343 39.48 46.33 5.24
N LEU A 344 39.42 47.07 4.14
CA LEU A 344 38.57 48.24 3.95
C LEU A 344 37.28 47.82 3.23
N LEU A 345 36.14 48.20 3.80
CA LEU A 345 34.83 48.00 3.18
C LEU A 345 34.42 49.21 2.34
N SER A 346 33.56 49.01 1.35
CA SER A 346 33.02 50.09 0.51
C SER A 346 32.23 51.15 1.27
N CYS A 347 31.81 50.85 2.50
CA CYS A 347 31.18 51.79 3.43
C CYS A 347 32.19 52.60 4.28
N SER A 348 33.48 52.59 3.92
CA SER A 348 34.59 53.28 4.60
C SER A 348 34.91 52.77 6.02
N HIS A 349 34.49 51.55 6.39
CA HIS A 349 34.86 50.93 7.67
C HIS A 349 36.03 49.95 7.48
N VAL A 350 36.93 49.91 8.47
CA VAL A 350 38.15 49.09 8.44
C VAL A 350 38.11 48.03 9.54
N PHE A 351 38.52 46.81 9.22
CA PHE A 351 38.56 45.69 10.16
C PHE A 351 39.86 44.90 10.03
N HIS A 352 40.25 44.13 11.06
CA HIS A 352 41.20 43.05 10.83
C HIS A 352 40.57 42.01 9.90
N ARG A 353 41.37 41.51 8.95
CA ARG A 353 40.92 40.52 7.97
C ARG A 353 40.27 39.32 8.63
N THR A 354 40.93 38.76 9.65
CA THR A 354 40.47 37.58 10.37
C THR A 354 39.15 37.80 11.11
N CYS A 355 38.93 39.03 11.61
CA CYS A 355 37.70 39.38 12.32
C CYS A 355 36.52 39.49 11.37
N LEU A 356 36.73 40.09 10.19
CA LEU A 356 35.69 40.18 9.16
C LEU A 356 35.37 38.80 8.57
N GLU A 357 36.38 37.98 8.31
CA GLU A 357 36.19 36.60 7.80
C GLU A 357 35.39 35.74 8.80
N ALA A 358 35.70 35.81 10.09
CA ALA A 358 34.92 35.11 11.11
C ALA A 358 33.47 35.60 11.20
N PHE A 359 33.25 36.91 11.01
CA PHE A 359 31.89 37.47 10.97
C PHE A 359 31.11 36.97 9.74
N GLU A 360 31.73 36.93 8.58
CA GLU A 360 31.15 36.39 7.35
C GLU A 360 30.83 34.88 7.49
N GLU A 361 31.72 34.09 8.11
CA GLU A 361 31.50 32.66 8.34
C GLU A 361 30.30 32.40 9.28
N PHE A 362 30.06 33.29 10.25
CA PHE A 362 28.92 33.18 11.15
C PHE A 362 27.59 33.61 10.49
N ALA A 363 27.65 34.45 9.46
CA ALA A 363 26.50 34.90 8.68
C ALA A 363 26.08 33.86 7.62
N VAL A 364 25.81 32.63 8.05
CA VAL A 364 25.35 31.53 7.16
C VAL A 364 23.87 31.74 6.84
N GLY A 365 23.54 32.35 5.70
CA GLY A 365 22.16 32.33 5.21
C GLY A 365 21.78 33.30 4.10
N GLU A 366 22.53 34.37 3.87
CA GLU A 366 22.18 35.35 2.84
C GLU A 366 23.42 35.62 1.99
N GLY A 367 23.33 35.40 0.68
CA GLY A 367 24.45 35.57 -0.27
C GLY A 367 24.95 37.01 -0.44
N LYS A 368 24.68 37.89 0.53
CA LYS A 368 25.11 39.28 0.61
C LYS A 368 25.52 39.59 2.06
N PHE A 369 26.80 39.90 2.29
CA PHE A 369 27.27 40.32 3.60
C PHE A 369 26.96 41.81 3.85
N VAL A 370 26.54 42.12 5.08
CA VAL A 370 26.26 43.48 5.54
C VAL A 370 27.29 43.93 6.57
N CYS A 371 27.68 45.20 6.53
CA CYS A 371 28.72 45.74 7.40
C CYS A 371 28.27 45.67 8.86
N PRO A 372 29.10 45.17 9.80
CA PRO A 372 28.74 45.09 11.22
C PRO A 372 28.37 46.45 11.84
N VAL A 373 28.91 47.54 11.31
CA VAL A 373 28.73 48.89 11.86
C VAL A 373 27.51 49.58 11.26
N CYS A 374 27.40 49.65 9.94
CA CYS A 374 26.35 50.43 9.27
C CYS A 374 25.26 49.58 8.58
N ARG A 375 25.36 48.26 8.63
CA ARG A 375 24.44 47.29 7.98
C ARG A 375 24.27 47.46 6.46
N SER A 376 25.06 48.31 5.83
CA SER A 376 25.07 48.45 4.38
C SER A 376 25.72 47.22 3.74
N SER A 377 25.24 46.80 2.57
CA SER A 377 25.96 45.87 1.72
C SER A 377 27.33 46.44 1.36
N TYR A 378 28.34 45.57 1.30
CA TYR A 378 29.70 46.03 1.05
C TYR A 378 30.46 45.19 0.04
N GLN A 379 31.36 45.85 -0.66
CA GLN A 379 32.52 45.22 -1.29
C GLN A 379 33.73 45.40 -0.36
N LYS A 380 34.75 44.54 -0.48
CA LYS A 380 35.93 44.57 0.40
C LYS A 380 37.23 44.64 -0.41
N ARG A 381 38.16 45.48 0.04
CA ARG A 381 39.53 45.59 -0.49
C ARG A 381 40.51 45.25 0.63
N ILE A 382 41.35 44.25 0.40
CA ILE A 382 42.40 43.85 1.35
C ILE A 382 43.57 44.83 1.19
N SER A 383 44.07 45.35 2.30
CA SER A 383 45.18 46.31 2.34
C SER A 383 46.40 45.77 3.07
#